data_AF-A0AAE3WBM3-F1
#
_entry.id   AF-A0AAE3WBM3-F1
#
_cell.length_a   1.000
_cell.length_b   1.000
_cell.length_c   1.000
_cell.angle_alpha   90.00
_cell.angle_beta   90.00
_cell.angle_gamma   90.00
#
_symmetry.space_group_name_H-M   'P 1'
#
loop_
_entity.id
_entity.type
_entity.pdbx_description
1 polymer ?
#
loop_
_entity_poly.entity_id
_entity_poly.type
_entity_poly.pdbx_seq_one_letter_code
_entity_poly.pdbx_strand_id
1 'polypeptide(L)'
;MSSADISRPRVALLIDGENISSALAGKLIVAAGKHGELIVKRVYGGAQRIPGWDAAPGIKLVHSGSGKNSADLLLTVDAIKLAERRGFDVFALASSDGDHTHLATHLRENGFRVIGLGEDKAPLGFRKSCSVWVNVENKDVEARIYDFFQKKRGGVLIGKVSHELRDALGVTLSDLKEKSWRKYFEARPDHFAISGEGQHTSVTSR
;
A
#
# COMPACT_ATOMS: atom_id res chain seq x y z
N MET A 1 -31.70 2.81 33.62
CA MET A 1 -31.31 2.69 32.20
C MET A 1 -29.81 2.93 32.15
N SER A 2 -29.02 1.89 31.93
CA SER A 2 -27.55 2.00 31.91
C SER A 2 -27.13 2.88 30.72
N SER A 3 -26.35 3.92 30.97
CA SER A 3 -25.61 4.62 29.94
C SER A 3 -24.77 3.59 29.19
N ALA A 4 -25.14 3.27 27.95
CA ALA A 4 -24.27 2.50 27.09
C ALA A 4 -22.95 3.26 26.99
N ASP A 5 -21.89 2.69 27.56
CA ASP A 5 -20.54 3.14 27.33
C ASP A 5 -20.35 3.17 25.81
N ILE A 6 -20.23 4.38 25.24
CA ILE A 6 -20.03 4.54 23.78
C ILE A 6 -18.57 4.18 23.53
N SER A 7 -18.26 2.90 23.64
CA SER A 7 -16.94 2.38 23.36
C SER A 7 -16.63 2.66 21.89
N ARG A 8 -15.43 3.19 21.63
CA ARG A 8 -14.99 3.40 20.24
C ARG A 8 -14.92 2.03 19.56
N PRO A 9 -15.36 1.92 18.29
CA PRO A 9 -15.23 0.66 17.55
C PRO A 9 -13.81 0.14 17.59
N ARG A 10 -13.64 -1.17 17.73
CA ARG A 10 -12.33 -1.82 17.81
C ARG A 10 -11.88 -2.24 16.43
N VAL A 11 -10.72 -1.73 16.00
CA VAL A 11 -10.20 -1.87 14.64
C VAL A 11 -9.01 -2.84 14.62
N ALA A 12 -9.05 -3.81 13.71
CA ALA A 12 -7.90 -4.62 13.31
C ALA A 12 -7.35 -4.09 11.98
N LEU A 13 -6.15 -3.51 11.98
CA LEU A 13 -5.40 -3.12 10.79
C LEU A 13 -4.48 -4.26 10.35
N LEU A 14 -4.75 -4.82 9.18
CA LEU A 14 -4.04 -5.93 8.56
C LEU A 14 -3.47 -5.47 7.22
N ILE A 15 -2.13 -5.49 7.10
CA ILE A 15 -1.41 -4.88 5.98
C ILE A 15 -0.71 -5.96 5.18
N ASP A 16 -0.99 -6.01 3.89
CA ASP A 16 -0.24 -6.77 2.91
C ASP A 16 1.08 -6.03 2.62
N GLY A 17 2.17 -6.47 3.28
CA GLY A 17 3.46 -5.79 3.20
C GLY A 17 4.19 -6.00 1.88
N GLU A 18 3.83 -7.06 1.13
CA GLU A 18 4.40 -7.33 -0.19
C GLU A 18 3.75 -6.45 -1.26
N ASN A 19 2.52 -5.99 -1.01
CA ASN A 19 1.81 -5.06 -1.88
C ASN A 19 1.93 -3.59 -1.45
N ILE A 20 2.11 -3.31 -0.16
CA ILE A 20 2.12 -1.95 0.40
C ILE A 20 3.49 -1.59 0.98
N SER A 21 4.04 -0.47 0.51
CA SER A 21 5.32 0.09 0.99
C SER A 21 5.24 0.55 2.46
N SER A 22 6.32 0.31 3.22
CA SER A 22 6.49 0.77 4.61
C SER A 22 6.42 2.30 4.74
N ALA A 23 6.68 3.05 3.67
CA ALA A 23 6.49 4.51 3.62
C ALA A 23 5.05 4.95 3.91
N LEU A 24 4.05 4.08 3.67
CA LEU A 24 2.64 4.36 3.92
C LEU A 24 2.19 4.02 5.35
N ALA A 25 3.03 3.39 6.18
CA ALA A 25 2.68 2.93 7.53
C ALA A 25 1.96 3.99 8.38
N GLY A 26 2.51 5.20 8.43
CA GLY A 26 1.91 6.32 9.19
C GLY A 26 0.53 6.72 8.63
N LYS A 27 0.39 6.80 7.31
CA LYS A 27 -0.89 7.13 6.65
C LYS A 27 -1.94 6.06 6.88
N LEU A 28 -1.55 4.78 6.87
CA LEU A 28 -2.44 3.65 7.17
C LEU A 28 -2.97 3.69 8.60
N ILE A 29 -2.09 3.95 9.58
CA ILE A 29 -2.50 4.11 11.00
C ILE A 29 -3.51 5.25 11.12
N VAL A 30 -3.23 6.42 10.53
CA VAL A 30 -4.14 7.57 10.59
C VAL A 30 -5.47 7.26 9.90
N ALA A 31 -5.45 6.64 8.72
CA ALA A 31 -6.65 6.30 7.97
C ALA A 31 -7.52 5.28 8.72
N ALA A 32 -6.93 4.19 9.22
CA ALA A 32 -7.65 3.17 9.98
C ALA A 32 -8.17 3.71 11.31
N GLY A 33 -7.40 4.57 12.00
CA GLY A 33 -7.78 5.19 13.28
C GLY A 33 -9.00 6.11 13.21
N LYS A 34 -9.36 6.62 12.02
CA LYS A 34 -10.62 7.37 11.81
C LYS A 34 -11.87 6.49 11.99
N HIS A 35 -11.70 5.16 11.97
CA HIS A 35 -12.80 4.21 12.10
C HIS A 35 -12.91 3.58 13.49
N GLY A 36 -12.02 3.94 14.43
CA GLY A 36 -12.06 3.43 15.79
C GLY A 36 -10.68 3.28 16.42
N GLU A 37 -10.64 2.62 17.58
CA GLU A 37 -9.41 2.34 18.31
C GLU A 37 -8.64 1.18 17.64
N LEU A 38 -7.37 1.39 17.31
CA LEU A 38 -6.51 0.37 16.70
C LEU A 38 -6.00 -0.61 17.75
N ILE A 39 -6.71 -1.73 17.90
CA ILE A 39 -6.37 -2.80 18.85
C ILE A 39 -5.30 -3.73 18.26
N VAL A 40 -5.35 -3.99 16.96
CA VAL A 40 -4.36 -4.80 16.24
C VAL A 40 -3.82 -4.01 15.05
N LYS A 41 -2.50 -4.04 14.88
CA LYS A 41 -1.78 -3.48 13.74
C LYS A 41 -0.72 -4.48 13.31
N ARG A 42 -0.93 -5.14 12.17
CA ARG A 42 -0.04 -6.19 11.66
C ARG A 42 0.30 -5.97 10.21
N VAL A 43 1.52 -6.31 9.83
CA VAL A 43 1.97 -6.40 8.44
C VAL A 43 2.45 -7.81 8.15
N TYR A 44 2.05 -8.37 7.01
CA TYR A 44 2.35 -9.73 6.59
C TYR A 44 3.31 -9.73 5.41
N GLY A 45 4.32 -10.57 5.46
CA GLY A 45 5.29 -10.73 4.37
C GLY A 45 6.57 -11.42 4.82
N GLY A 46 7.37 -11.86 3.86
CA GLY A 46 8.73 -12.33 4.14
C GLY A 46 9.63 -11.13 4.44
N ALA A 47 10.35 -11.12 5.57
CA ALA A 47 11.07 -9.92 6.04
C ALA A 47 12.04 -9.34 4.98
N GLN A 48 12.67 -10.21 4.18
CA GLN A 48 13.55 -9.81 3.07
C GLN A 48 12.80 -9.20 1.87
N ARG A 49 11.50 -9.49 1.72
CA ARG A 49 10.63 -8.97 0.66
C ARG A 49 9.89 -7.69 1.06
N ILE A 50 9.84 -7.36 2.35
CA ILE A 50 9.08 -6.22 2.89
C ILE A 50 9.99 -5.24 3.66
N PRO A 51 11.02 -4.65 3.02
CA PRO A 51 12.02 -3.84 3.70
C PRO A 51 11.43 -2.61 4.41
N GLY A 52 12.00 -2.27 5.57
CA GLY A 52 11.63 -1.10 6.38
C GLY A 52 10.39 -1.27 7.26
N TRP A 53 9.60 -2.33 7.08
CA TRP A 53 8.45 -2.63 7.92
C TRP A 53 8.83 -3.04 9.35
N ASP A 54 10.04 -3.52 9.55
CA ASP A 54 10.63 -3.82 10.86
C ASP A 54 10.87 -2.56 11.72
N ALA A 55 11.10 -1.41 11.07
CA ALA A 55 11.26 -0.12 11.73
C ALA A 55 9.95 0.67 11.88
N ALA A 56 8.83 0.19 11.32
CA ALA A 56 7.55 0.89 11.35
C ALA A 56 6.95 0.89 12.78
N PRO A 57 6.82 2.05 13.44
CA PRO A 57 6.47 2.10 14.85
C PRO A 57 5.04 1.58 15.12
N GLY A 58 4.92 0.66 16.07
CA GLY A 58 3.63 0.17 16.54
C GLY A 58 2.88 -0.73 15.57
N ILE A 59 3.54 -1.26 14.53
CA ILE A 59 3.01 -2.28 13.62
C ILE A 59 3.83 -3.56 13.85
N LYS A 60 3.16 -4.68 14.09
CA LYS A 60 3.82 -5.97 14.28
C LYS A 60 4.05 -6.66 12.94
N LEU A 61 5.29 -6.95 12.60
CA LEU A 61 5.64 -7.81 11.47
C LEU A 61 5.28 -9.27 11.78
N VAL A 62 4.52 -9.89 10.88
CA VAL A 62 4.14 -11.30 10.90
C VAL A 62 4.80 -11.98 9.71
N HIS A 63 5.90 -12.69 10.00
CA HIS A 63 6.74 -13.28 8.96
C HIS A 63 6.06 -14.48 8.29
N SER A 64 5.83 -14.41 6.97
CA SER A 64 5.15 -15.48 6.22
C SER A 64 6.05 -16.63 5.78
N GLY A 65 7.37 -16.49 5.93
CA GLY A 65 8.32 -17.48 5.45
C GLY A 65 8.61 -17.35 3.95
N SER A 66 9.03 -18.47 3.36
CA SER A 66 9.27 -18.61 1.93
C SER A 66 8.08 -19.31 1.27
N GLY A 67 7.57 -18.74 0.18
CA GLY A 67 6.52 -19.36 -0.61
C GLY A 67 5.69 -18.32 -1.34
N LYS A 68 5.35 -18.61 -2.59
CA LYS A 68 4.40 -17.82 -3.36
C LYS A 68 3.04 -17.83 -2.62
N ASN A 69 2.44 -16.65 -2.44
CA ASN A 69 1.16 -16.43 -1.74
C ASN A 69 1.16 -16.76 -0.23
N SER A 70 2.33 -16.96 0.38
CA SER A 70 2.42 -17.25 1.82
C SER A 70 1.94 -16.08 2.69
N ALA A 71 2.21 -14.85 2.28
CA ALA A 71 1.77 -13.64 2.97
C ALA A 71 0.24 -13.51 2.95
N ASP A 72 -0.38 -13.68 1.79
CA ASP A 72 -1.83 -13.55 1.59
C ASP A 72 -2.62 -14.60 2.37
N LEU A 73 -2.16 -15.85 2.33
CA LEU A 73 -2.77 -16.95 3.08
C LEU A 73 -2.66 -16.70 4.59
N LEU A 74 -1.49 -16.26 5.07
CA LEU A 74 -1.29 -15.99 6.49
C LEU A 74 -2.14 -14.81 6.97
N LEU A 75 -2.24 -13.74 6.18
CA LEU A 75 -3.12 -12.61 6.43
C LEU A 75 -4.58 -13.08 6.53
N THR A 76 -5.03 -13.86 5.54
CA THR A 76 -6.40 -14.40 5.48
C THR A 76 -6.74 -15.25 6.71
N VAL A 77 -5.86 -16.21 7.05
CA VAL A 77 -6.06 -17.08 8.21
C VAL A 77 -6.12 -16.26 9.51
N ASP A 78 -5.24 -15.29 9.66
CA ASP A 78 -5.20 -14.46 10.88
C ASP A 78 -6.41 -13.52 10.97
N ALA A 79 -6.88 -12.96 9.85
CA ALA A 79 -8.10 -12.17 9.79
C ALA A 79 -9.32 -12.97 10.26
N ILE A 80 -9.50 -14.20 9.76
CA ILE A 80 -10.59 -15.09 10.18
C ILE A 80 -10.47 -15.43 11.67
N LYS A 81 -9.27 -15.75 12.17
CA LYS A 81 -9.07 -16.04 13.61
C LYS A 81 -9.35 -14.82 14.49
N LEU A 82 -9.06 -13.60 14.03
CA LEU A 82 -9.40 -12.38 14.75
C LEU A 82 -10.92 -12.15 14.75
N ALA A 83 -11.60 -12.45 13.64
CA ALA A 83 -13.05 -12.35 13.52
C ALA A 83 -13.76 -13.32 14.49
N GLU A 84 -13.30 -14.58 14.56
CA GLU A 84 -13.86 -15.60 15.47
C GLU A 84 -13.74 -15.24 16.95
N ARG A 85 -12.69 -14.48 17.34
CA ARG A 85 -12.51 -14.03 18.73
C ARG A 85 -13.55 -12.99 19.18
N ARG A 86 -14.35 -12.45 18.25
CA ARG A 86 -15.41 -11.45 18.50
C ARG A 86 -14.97 -10.25 19.34
N GLY A 87 -13.75 -9.78 19.10
CA GLY A 87 -13.15 -8.62 19.78
C GLY A 87 -12.99 -7.38 18.91
N PHE A 88 -13.57 -7.38 17.69
CA PHE A 88 -13.38 -6.33 16.71
C PHE A 88 -14.70 -6.01 16.03
N ASP A 89 -14.89 -4.73 15.70
CA ASP A 89 -16.06 -4.24 14.96
C ASP A 89 -15.69 -3.91 13.51
N VAL A 90 -14.41 -3.58 13.30
CA VAL A 90 -13.88 -3.09 12.03
C VAL A 90 -12.60 -3.82 11.64
N PHE A 91 -12.54 -4.24 10.37
CA PHE A 91 -11.31 -4.74 9.75
C PHE A 91 -10.83 -3.73 8.71
N ALA A 92 -9.63 -3.20 8.88
CA ALA A 92 -8.94 -2.39 7.89
C ALA A 92 -7.94 -3.27 7.13
N LEU A 93 -8.26 -3.58 5.88
CA LEU A 93 -7.42 -4.38 4.98
C LEU A 93 -6.62 -3.43 4.09
N ALA A 94 -5.30 -3.41 4.26
CA ALA A 94 -4.42 -2.58 3.45
C ALA A 94 -3.74 -3.40 2.36
N SER A 95 -4.23 -3.27 1.13
CA SER A 95 -3.68 -3.88 -0.09
C SER A 95 -4.23 -3.16 -1.32
N SER A 96 -3.52 -3.25 -2.43
CA SER A 96 -3.97 -2.87 -3.77
C SER A 96 -4.09 -4.08 -4.70
N ASP A 97 -3.98 -5.31 -4.17
CA ASP A 97 -4.22 -6.56 -4.91
C ASP A 97 -5.71 -6.95 -4.87
N GLY A 98 -6.18 -7.61 -5.92
CA GLY A 98 -7.54 -8.15 -6.03
C GLY A 98 -7.79 -9.41 -5.20
N ASP A 99 -6.73 -10.12 -4.80
CA ASP A 99 -6.83 -11.43 -4.15
C ASP A 99 -7.56 -11.40 -2.79
N HIS A 100 -7.66 -10.22 -2.15
CA HIS A 100 -8.36 -10.02 -0.88
C HIS A 100 -9.88 -9.82 -1.01
N THR A 101 -10.44 -9.88 -2.24
CA THR A 101 -11.88 -9.67 -2.51
C THR A 101 -12.79 -10.64 -1.74
N HIS A 102 -12.41 -11.93 -1.70
CA HIS A 102 -13.21 -12.95 -1.00
C HIS A 102 -13.14 -12.79 0.52
N LEU A 103 -11.97 -12.42 1.05
CA LEU A 103 -11.80 -12.14 2.48
C LEU A 103 -12.68 -10.96 2.92
N ALA A 104 -12.67 -9.86 2.17
CA ALA A 104 -13.48 -8.68 2.46
C ALA A 104 -14.99 -8.99 2.43
N THR A 105 -15.44 -9.75 1.43
CA THR A 105 -16.83 -10.24 1.33
C THR A 105 -17.19 -11.08 2.55
N HIS A 106 -16.36 -12.08 2.88
CA HIS A 106 -16.60 -12.99 4.01
C HIS A 106 -16.70 -12.24 5.35
N LEU A 107 -15.81 -11.28 5.61
CA LEU A 107 -15.88 -10.47 6.83
C LEU A 107 -17.18 -9.65 6.90
N ARG A 108 -17.64 -9.10 5.78
CA ARG A 108 -18.92 -8.36 5.74
C ARG A 108 -20.13 -9.26 5.94
N GLU A 109 -20.12 -10.45 5.37
CA GLU A 109 -21.18 -11.45 5.57
C GLU A 109 -21.29 -11.85 7.05
N ASN A 110 -20.19 -11.82 7.79
CA ASN A 110 -20.15 -12.04 9.24
C ASN A 110 -20.46 -10.78 10.07
N GLY A 111 -20.89 -9.69 9.45
CA GLY A 111 -21.35 -8.47 10.13
C GLY A 111 -20.25 -7.47 10.50
N PHE A 112 -19.00 -7.70 10.09
CA PHE A 112 -17.92 -6.73 10.32
C PHE A 112 -17.96 -5.59 9.30
N ARG A 113 -17.61 -4.38 9.75
CA ARG A 113 -17.33 -3.28 8.81
C ARG A 113 -15.94 -3.46 8.23
N VAL A 114 -15.82 -3.44 6.89
CA VAL A 114 -14.53 -3.61 6.21
C VAL A 114 -14.09 -2.30 5.56
N ILE A 115 -12.92 -1.81 5.93
CA ILE A 115 -12.27 -0.64 5.36
C ILE A 115 -11.14 -1.13 4.44
N GLY A 116 -11.25 -0.88 3.14
CA GLY A 116 -10.15 -1.10 2.21
C GLY A 116 -9.24 0.12 2.18
N LEU A 117 -7.93 -0.11 2.35
CA LEU A 117 -6.90 0.92 2.29
C LEU A 117 -5.93 0.55 1.16
N GLY A 118 -5.86 1.36 0.11
CA GLY A 118 -4.94 1.07 -0.98
C GLY A 118 -4.81 2.21 -1.97
N GLU A 119 -4.02 2.01 -3.00
CA GLU A 119 -3.86 2.96 -4.08
C GLU A 119 -5.01 2.84 -5.10
N ASP A 120 -5.19 3.85 -5.95
CA ASP A 120 -6.21 3.86 -7.01
C ASP A 120 -6.10 2.70 -8.01
N LYS A 121 -4.91 2.08 -8.12
CA LYS A 121 -4.66 0.93 -8.98
C LYS A 121 -5.40 -0.34 -8.51
N ALA A 122 -5.93 -0.36 -7.29
CA ALA A 122 -6.66 -1.49 -6.76
C ALA A 122 -7.85 -1.89 -7.67
N PRO A 123 -8.06 -3.19 -7.95
CA PRO A 123 -9.17 -3.66 -8.77
C PRO A 123 -10.53 -3.21 -8.22
N LEU A 124 -11.46 -2.84 -9.12
CA LEU A 124 -12.79 -2.37 -8.72
C LEU A 124 -13.57 -3.43 -7.92
N GLY A 125 -13.35 -4.71 -8.21
CA GLY A 125 -13.95 -5.83 -7.47
C GLY A 125 -13.60 -5.79 -5.98
N PHE A 126 -12.30 -5.68 -5.66
CA PHE A 126 -11.86 -5.56 -4.28
C PHE A 126 -12.42 -4.31 -3.61
N ARG A 127 -12.34 -3.14 -4.27
CA ARG A 127 -12.88 -1.88 -3.73
C ARG A 127 -14.37 -1.98 -3.37
N LYS A 128 -15.19 -2.61 -4.23
CA LYS A 128 -16.62 -2.81 -4.00
C LYS A 128 -16.95 -3.88 -2.96
N SER A 129 -16.01 -4.80 -2.71
CA SER A 129 -16.16 -5.79 -1.65
C SER A 129 -15.99 -5.18 -0.26
N CYS A 130 -15.31 -4.04 -0.11
CA CYS A 130 -15.21 -3.32 1.16
C CYS A 130 -16.49 -2.50 1.46
N SER A 131 -16.70 -2.17 2.74
CA SER A 131 -17.77 -1.23 3.17
C SER A 131 -17.41 0.22 2.87
N VAL A 132 -16.12 0.56 3.00
CA VAL A 132 -15.55 1.87 2.65
C VAL A 132 -14.20 1.64 1.99
N TRP A 133 -13.87 2.44 0.99
CA TRP A 133 -12.55 2.50 0.39
C TRP A 133 -11.88 3.83 0.71
N VAL A 134 -10.63 3.79 1.17
CA VAL A 134 -9.80 4.99 1.40
C VAL A 134 -8.56 4.87 0.53
N ASN A 135 -8.39 5.85 -0.36
CA ASN A 135 -7.17 5.94 -1.14
C ASN A 135 -6.00 6.44 -0.25
N VAL A 136 -4.91 5.69 -0.25
CA VAL A 136 -3.66 6.00 0.47
C VAL A 136 -2.50 6.07 -0.51
N GLU A 137 -2.37 7.21 -1.18
CA GLU A 137 -1.31 7.41 -2.18
C GLU A 137 0.05 7.70 -1.55
N ASN A 138 1.09 7.16 -2.18
CA ASN A 138 2.46 7.49 -1.88
C ASN A 138 2.92 8.73 -2.68
N LYS A 139 2.24 9.87 -2.48
CA LYS A 139 2.59 11.14 -3.13
C LYS A 139 4.04 11.58 -2.86
N ASP A 140 4.61 11.11 -1.76
CA ASP A 140 6.00 11.39 -1.39
C ASP A 140 6.98 10.74 -2.38
N VAL A 141 6.64 9.59 -2.99
CA VAL A 141 7.46 8.98 -4.04
C VAL A 141 7.49 9.86 -5.28
N GLU A 142 6.34 10.40 -5.72
CA GLU A 142 6.31 11.28 -6.88
C GLU A 142 7.11 12.56 -6.67
N ALA A 143 6.96 13.19 -5.49
CA ALA A 143 7.74 14.35 -5.11
C ALA A 143 9.25 14.05 -5.08
N ARG A 144 9.65 12.91 -4.52
CA ARG A 144 11.06 12.48 -4.46
C ARG A 144 11.63 12.19 -5.86
N ILE A 145 10.85 11.60 -6.76
CA ILE A 145 11.26 11.40 -8.16
C ILE A 145 11.44 12.76 -8.82
N TYR A 146 10.50 13.69 -8.65
CA TYR A 146 10.61 15.03 -9.21
C TYR A 146 11.87 15.77 -8.70
N ASP A 147 12.10 15.77 -7.39
CA ASP A 147 13.28 16.34 -6.75
C ASP A 147 14.60 15.70 -7.24
N PHE A 148 14.58 14.39 -7.50
CA PHE A 148 15.72 13.69 -8.07
C PHE A 148 16.06 14.21 -9.48
N PHE A 149 15.05 14.39 -10.33
CA PHE A 149 15.25 14.91 -11.69
C PHE A 149 15.66 16.39 -11.69
N GLN A 150 15.13 17.20 -10.77
CA GLN A 150 15.56 18.59 -10.58
C GLN A 150 17.06 18.71 -10.26
N LYS A 151 17.61 17.74 -9.51
CA LYS A 151 19.05 17.69 -9.19
C LYS A 151 19.91 17.17 -10.36
N LYS A 152 19.33 16.43 -11.31
CA LYS A 152 20.02 15.87 -12.50
C LYS A 152 19.86 16.80 -13.71
N ARG A 153 20.62 17.89 -13.75
CA ARG A 153 20.58 18.94 -14.80
C ARG A 153 20.73 18.45 -16.25
N GLY A 154 21.32 17.27 -16.49
CA GLY A 154 21.49 16.68 -17.82
C GLY A 154 20.41 15.67 -18.22
N GLY A 155 19.39 15.46 -17.38
CA GLY A 155 18.41 14.39 -17.55
C GLY A 155 18.99 12.99 -17.33
N VAL A 156 18.13 11.99 -17.47
CA VAL A 156 18.48 10.58 -17.33
C VAL A 156 17.96 9.82 -18.54
N LEU A 157 18.80 8.98 -19.13
CA LEU A 157 18.38 8.08 -20.21
C LEU A 157 17.26 7.18 -19.70
N ILE A 158 16.17 7.04 -20.47
CA ILE A 158 14.99 6.30 -20.06
C ILE A 158 15.31 4.84 -19.67
N GLY A 159 16.28 4.23 -20.36
CA GLY A 159 16.78 2.88 -20.08
C GLY A 159 17.57 2.76 -18.76
N LYS A 160 18.05 3.89 -18.20
CA LYS A 160 18.78 3.94 -16.93
C LYS A 160 17.92 4.38 -15.74
N VAL A 161 16.72 4.92 -15.98
CA VAL A 161 15.84 5.46 -14.92
C VAL A 161 15.57 4.42 -13.82
N SER A 162 15.25 3.18 -14.19
CA SER A 162 15.00 2.10 -13.22
C SER A 162 16.17 1.90 -12.25
N HIS A 163 17.40 1.93 -12.77
CA HIS A 163 18.61 1.75 -11.98
C HIS A 163 18.86 2.97 -11.09
N GLU A 164 18.80 4.17 -11.66
CA GLU A 164 19.08 5.42 -10.96
C GLU A 164 18.08 5.71 -9.82
N LEU A 165 16.79 5.50 -10.04
CA LEU A 165 15.77 5.73 -9.01
C LEU A 165 15.79 4.66 -7.92
N ARG A 166 16.10 3.41 -8.26
CA ARG A 166 16.28 2.35 -7.27
C ARG A 166 17.48 2.64 -6.38
N ASP A 167 18.62 3.02 -6.95
CA ASP A 167 19.84 3.27 -6.19
C ASP A 167 19.74 4.53 -5.34
N ALA A 168 19.14 5.61 -5.87
CA ALA A 168 19.07 6.88 -5.16
C ALA A 168 17.92 6.95 -4.14
N LEU A 169 16.77 6.33 -4.46
CA LEU A 169 15.53 6.51 -3.69
C LEU A 169 14.92 5.19 -3.19
N GLY A 170 15.45 4.03 -3.60
CA GLY A 170 14.81 2.74 -3.36
C GLY A 170 13.48 2.58 -4.10
N VAL A 171 13.21 3.41 -5.11
CA VAL A 171 11.93 3.44 -5.82
C VAL A 171 11.97 2.55 -7.05
N THR A 172 10.91 1.77 -7.24
CA THR A 172 10.71 0.90 -8.39
C THR A 172 9.31 1.11 -8.99
N LEU A 173 9.04 0.53 -10.17
CA LEU A 173 7.73 0.64 -10.81
C LEU A 173 6.60 -0.01 -10.00
N SER A 174 6.89 -0.89 -9.03
CA SER A 174 5.84 -1.43 -8.15
C SER A 174 5.28 -0.39 -7.18
N ASP A 175 6.06 0.64 -6.86
CA ASP A 175 5.66 1.77 -6.01
C ASP A 175 4.77 2.77 -6.76
N LEU A 176 4.56 2.57 -8.06
CA LEU A 176 3.88 3.50 -8.95
C LEU A 176 2.68 2.85 -9.63
N LYS A 177 1.80 3.68 -10.20
CA LYS A 177 0.61 3.22 -10.93
C LYS A 177 0.97 2.67 -12.31
N GLU A 178 1.98 3.23 -12.95
CA GLU A 178 2.36 2.91 -14.32
C GLU A 178 3.32 1.73 -14.40
N LYS A 179 3.09 0.86 -15.41
CA LYS A 179 3.90 -0.36 -15.61
C LYS A 179 5.20 -0.14 -16.39
N SER A 180 5.50 1.10 -16.79
CA SER A 180 6.76 1.46 -17.42
C SER A 180 7.13 2.91 -17.11
N TRP A 181 8.43 3.19 -17.04
CA TRP A 181 8.94 4.54 -16.79
C TRP A 181 8.50 5.53 -17.87
N ARG A 182 8.43 5.09 -19.14
CA ARG A 182 7.91 5.92 -20.22
C ARG A 182 6.48 6.41 -19.92
N LYS A 183 5.58 5.47 -19.59
CA LYS A 183 4.19 5.81 -19.26
C LYS A 183 4.09 6.70 -18.02
N TYR A 184 4.94 6.46 -17.01
CA TYR A 184 5.00 7.29 -15.80
C TYR A 184 5.26 8.78 -16.12
N PHE A 185 6.26 9.06 -16.98
CA PHE A 185 6.61 10.43 -17.36
C PHE A 185 5.60 11.03 -18.35
N GLU A 186 5.08 10.24 -19.30
CA GLU A 186 4.03 10.69 -20.24
C GLU A 186 2.74 11.10 -19.53
N ALA A 187 2.40 10.44 -18.42
CA ALA A 187 1.24 10.81 -17.59
C ALA A 187 1.44 12.11 -16.80
N ARG A 188 2.65 12.70 -16.81
CA ARG A 188 3.03 13.89 -16.01
C ARG A 188 3.76 14.94 -16.87
N PRO A 189 3.14 15.43 -17.97
CA PRO A 189 3.81 16.31 -18.94
C PRO A 189 4.18 17.68 -18.37
N ASP A 190 3.49 18.14 -17.32
CA ASP A 190 3.77 19.41 -16.65
C ASP A 190 5.06 19.37 -15.82
N HIS A 191 5.46 18.18 -15.36
CA HIS A 191 6.65 17.99 -14.52
C HIS A 191 7.86 17.49 -15.31
N PHE A 192 7.65 16.74 -16.39
CA PHE A 192 8.72 16.06 -17.11
C PHE A 192 8.68 16.32 -18.61
N ALA A 193 9.85 16.32 -19.23
CA ALA A 193 10.02 16.32 -20.68
C ALA A 193 10.79 15.07 -21.12
N ILE A 194 10.24 14.35 -22.09
CA ILE A 194 10.89 13.23 -22.77
C ILE A 194 11.41 13.73 -24.11
N SER A 195 12.68 13.49 -24.41
CA SER A 195 13.33 13.92 -25.66
C SER A 195 14.23 12.83 -26.24
N GLY A 196 14.42 12.86 -27.56
CA GLY A 196 15.24 11.88 -28.30
C GLY A 196 14.47 10.64 -28.78
N GLU A 197 15.15 9.77 -29.52
CA GLU A 197 14.58 8.56 -30.13
C GLU A 197 15.38 7.31 -29.78
N GLY A 198 14.69 6.16 -29.73
CA GLY A 198 15.31 4.86 -29.49
C GLY A 198 16.14 4.81 -28.20
N GLN A 199 17.39 4.38 -28.31
CA GLN A 199 18.31 4.24 -27.17
C GLN A 199 18.79 5.56 -26.57
N HIS A 200 18.57 6.68 -27.27
CA HIS A 200 18.96 8.03 -26.81
C HIS A 200 17.80 8.79 -26.16
N THR A 201 16.66 8.13 -25.94
CA THR A 201 15.53 8.74 -25.24
C THR A 201 15.95 9.13 -23.81
N SER A 202 15.80 10.40 -23.46
CA SER A 202 16.14 10.96 -22.16
C SER A 202 14.93 11.63 -21.50
N VAL A 203 14.97 11.71 -20.18
CA VAL A 203 13.94 12.34 -19.35
C VAL A 203 14.58 13.44 -18.53
N THR A 204 13.95 14.62 -18.53
CA THR A 204 14.36 15.81 -17.77
C THR A 204 13.18 16.33 -16.97
N SER A 205 13.45 17.03 -15.85
CA SER A 205 12.42 17.83 -15.18
C SER A 205 12.18 19.13 -15.95
N ARG A 206 10.95 19.64 -15.89
CA ARG A 206 10.59 21.00 -16.31
C ARG A 206 10.76 22.01 -15.17
#